data_AF-B6WAB2-F1
#
_entry.id   AF-B6WAB2-F1
#
_cell.length_a   1.000
_cell.length_b   1.000
_cell.length_c   1.000
_cell.angle_alpha   90.00
_cell.angle_beta   90.00
_cell.angle_gamma   90.00
#
_symmetry.space_group_name_H-M   'P 1'
#
loop_
_entity.id
_entity.type
_entity.pdbx_description
1 polymer ?
#
loop_
_entity_poly.entity_id
_entity_poly.type
_entity_poly.pdbx_seq_one_letter_code
_entity_poly.pdbx_strand_id
1 'polypeptide(L)' 'MLAIGGGSSFEEIKIMKELLKDEIKNAKLFKEMPVPPVFGVHLGPKSLLVSVIDC' A
#
# COMPACT_ATOMS: atom_id res chain seq x y z
N MET A 1 7.85 2.89 9.59
CA MET A 1 7.21 1.74 8.91
C MET A 1 6.49 2.22 7.67
N LEU A 2 6.58 1.47 6.58
CA LEU A 2 5.83 1.73 5.35
C LEU A 2 4.84 0.58 5.11
N ALA A 3 3.58 0.92 4.83
CA ALA A 3 2.55 -0.04 4.46
C ALA A 3 1.91 0.34 3.14
N ILE A 4 1.73 -0.65 2.26
CA ILE A 4 0.96 -0.51 1.03
C ILE A 4 -0.22 -1.45 1.11
N GLY A 5 -1.42 -0.88 1.08
CA GLY A 5 -2.68 -1.61 1.03
C GLY A 5 -3.36 -1.40 -0.31
N GLY A 6 -3.72 -2.50 -0.97
CA GLY A 6 -4.67 -2.46 -2.09
C GLY A 6 -5.70 -3.55 -1.91
N GLY A 7 -6.90 -3.31 -2.43
CA GLY A 7 -7.90 -4.37 -2.59
C GLY A 7 -7.47 -5.27 -3.77
N SER A 8 -8.28 -5.31 -4.81
CA SER A 8 -8.00 -6.01 -6.07
C SER A 8 -6.99 -5.28 -7.00
N SER A 9 -6.23 -4.32 -6.48
CA SER A 9 -5.33 -3.41 -7.22
C SER A 9 -3.91 -3.98 -7.41
N PHE A 10 -3.77 -5.25 -7.81
CA PHE A 10 -2.49 -5.97 -7.78
C PHE A 10 -1.39 -5.34 -8.67
N GLU A 11 -1.76 -4.90 -9.87
CA GLU A 11 -0.80 -4.24 -10.78
C GLU A 11 -0.41 -2.87 -10.27
N GLU A 12 -1.35 -2.11 -9.71
CA GLU A 12 -1.07 -0.80 -9.15
C GLU A 12 -0.18 -0.90 -7.90
N ILE A 13 -0.34 -1.94 -7.05
CA ILE A 13 0.58 -2.22 -5.94
C ILE A 13 2.00 -2.47 -6.48
N LYS A 14 2.14 -3.25 -7.55
CA LYS A 14 3.45 -3.56 -8.15
C LYS A 14 4.15 -2.30 -8.66
N ILE A 15 3.41 -1.42 -9.34
CA ILE A 15 3.92 -0.11 -9.79
C ILE A 15 4.38 0.72 -8.58
N MET A 16 3.56 0.82 -7.53
CA MET A 16 3.93 1.58 -6.33
C MET A 16 5.17 1.04 -5.61
N LYS A 17 5.36 -0.28 -5.59
CA LYS A 17 6.56 -0.88 -5.00
C LYS A 17 7.83 -0.57 -5.77
N GLU A 18 7.74 -0.47 -7.10
CA GLU A 18 8.88 -0.06 -7.94
C GLU A 18 9.19 1.42 -7.71
N LEU A 19 8.17 2.27 -7.68
CA LEU A 19 8.34 3.72 -7.46
C LEU A 19 8.87 4.05 -6.06
N LEU A 20 8.45 3.32 -5.03
CA LEU A 20 8.86 3.53 -3.63
C LEU A 20 9.96 2.57 -3.18
N LYS A 21 10.71 1.98 -4.12
CA LYS A 21 11.67 0.90 -3.83
C LYS A 21 12.73 1.32 -2.82
N ASP A 22 13.20 2.57 -2.89
CA ASP A 22 14.25 3.05 -2.01
C ASP A 22 13.68 3.42 -0.63
N GLU A 23 12.48 3.97 -0.56
CA GLU A 23 11.74 4.19 0.70
C GLU A 23 11.44 2.86 1.39
N ILE A 24 11.06 1.82 0.65
CA ILE A 24 10.84 0.46 1.18
C ILE A 24 12.13 -0.10 1.79
N LYS A 25 13.28 0.06 1.12
CA LYS A 25 14.59 -0.38 1.66
C LYS A 25 14.98 0.39 2.92
N ASN A 26 14.69 1.68 2.96
CA ASN A 26 15.05 2.55 4.08
C ASN A 26 14.05 2.42 5.25
N ALA A 27 12.85 1.89 5.01
CA ALA A 27 11.87 1.67 6.04
C ALA A 27 12.32 0.56 7.00
N LYS A 28 12.28 0.86 8.31
CA LYS A 28 12.51 -0.12 9.38
C LYS A 28 11.63 -1.39 9.26
N LEU A 29 10.44 -1.24 8.68
CA LEU A 29 9.51 -2.32 8.38
C LEU A 29 8.68 -1.96 7.16
N PHE A 30 8.51 -2.92 6.26
CA PHE A 30 7.59 -2.84 5.13
C PHE A 30 6.51 -3.92 5.25
N LYS A 31 5.24 -3.56 5.01
CA LYS A 31 4.11 -4.51 5.01
C LYS A 31 3.14 -4.26 3.87
N GLU A 32 2.87 -5.30 3.10
CA GLU A 32 1.71 -5.35 2.22
C GLU A 32 0.50 -5.85 2.99
N MET A 33 -0.66 -5.23 2.79
CA MET A 33 -1.89 -5.64 3.46
C MET A 33 -3.10 -5.62 2.53
N PRO A 34 -4.03 -6.59 2.68
CA PRO A 34 -5.31 -6.47 2.03
C PRO A 34 -6.09 -5.31 2.65
N VAL A 35 -6.77 -4.53 1.81
CA VAL A 35 -7.66 -3.48 2.27
C VAL A 35 -9.00 -4.10 2.71
N PRO A 36 -9.49 -3.83 3.93
CA PRO A 36 -10.78 -4.38 4.38
C PRO A 36 -11.93 -3.95 3.45
N PRO A 37 -12.96 -4.79 3.24
CA PRO A 37 -14.05 -4.50 2.31
C PRO A 37 -14.77 -3.18 2.55
N VAL A 38 -14.85 -2.73 3.82
CA VAL A 38 -15.44 -1.45 4.20
C VAL A 38 -14.75 -0.24 3.56
N PHE A 39 -13.44 -0.32 3.28
CA PHE A 39 -12.75 0.75 2.55
C PHE A 39 -13.09 0.68 1.05
N GLY A 40 -13.27 -0.52 0.49
CA GLY A 40 -13.62 -0.72 -0.91
C GLY A 40 -14.97 -0.10 -1.29
N VAL A 41 -15.96 -0.12 -0.39
CA VAL A 41 -17.29 0.50 -0.63
C VAL A 41 -17.24 2.03 -0.67
N HIS A 42 -16.20 2.65 -0.10
CA HIS A 42 -16.06 4.11 -0.04
C HIS A 42 -15.02 4.66 -1.01
N LEU A 43 -13.89 3.98 -1.16
CA LEU A 43 -12.77 4.42 -1.98
C LEU A 43 -12.93 4.01 -3.45
N GLY A 44 -13.82 3.06 -3.75
CA GLY A 44 -14.00 2.52 -5.09
C GLY A 44 -12.91 1.54 -5.52
N PRO A 45 -13.09 0.92 -6.70
CA PRO A 45 -12.15 -0.07 -7.23
C PRO A 45 -10.80 0.57 -7.55
N LYS A 46 -9.73 -0.25 -7.51
CA LYS A 46 -8.34 0.14 -7.82
C LYS A 46 -7.69 1.15 -6.85
N SER A 47 -8.39 1.55 -5.80
CA SER A 47 -7.81 2.41 -4.77
C SER A 47 -6.64 1.75 -4.04
N LEU A 48 -5.69 2.60 -3.64
CA LEU A 48 -4.49 2.24 -2.91
C LEU A 48 -4.37 3.10 -1.66
N LEU A 49 -3.91 2.49 -0.59
CA LEU A 49 -3.59 3.14 0.67
C LEU A 49 -2.09 3.00 0.89
N VAL A 50 -1.39 4.13 1.00
CA VAL A 50 0.02 4.15 1.39
C VAL A 50 0.09 4.83 2.75
N SER A 51 0.62 4.13 3.75
CA SER A 51 0.76 4.66 5.10
C SER A 51 2.22 4.66 5.51
N VAL A 52 2.70 5.83 5.93
CA VAL A 52 4.01 6.02 6.54
C VAL A 52 3.77 6.27 8.02
N ILE A 53 4.39 5.45 8.86
CA ILE A 53 4.32 5.60 10.32
C ILE A 53 5.74 5.88 10.79
N ASP A 54 5.95 7.03 11.40
CA ASP A 54 7.19 7.35 12.09
C ASP A 54 7.10 6.80 13.53
N CYS A 55 8.12 6.06 13.98
CA CYS A 55 8.15 5.36 15.27
C CYS A 55 9.46 5.58 15.99
#